data_AF-A0A7W1RU71-F1
#
_entry.id   AF-A0A7W1RU71-F1
#
_cell.length_a   1.000
_cell.length_b   1.000
_cell.length_c   1.000
_cell.angle_alpha   90.00
_cell.angle_beta   90.00
_cell.angle_gamma   90.00
#
_symmetry.space_group_name_H-M   'P 1'
#
loop_
_entity.id
_entity.type
_entity.pdbx_description
1 polymer ?
#
loop_
_entity_poly.entity_id
_entity_poly.type
_entity_poly.pdbx_seq_one_letter_code
_entity_poly.pdbx_strand_id
1 'polypeptide(L)' 'SVEAFDSLLEARTVIEDWRQIYNHKRPHSSLGWKPPAIYAARRLMPRG' A
#
# COMPACT_ATOMS: atom_id res chain seq x y z
N SER A 1 -18.81 -8.00 13.74
CA SER A 1 -18.27 -7.10 14.76
C SER A 1 -17.10 -6.37 14.15
N VAL A 2 -17.01 -5.04 14.30
CA VAL A 2 -15.79 -4.29 13.97
C VAL A 2 -15.01 -4.18 15.28
N GLU A 3 -13.76 -4.62 15.26
CA GLU A 3 -12.85 -4.46 16.40
C GLU A 3 -12.30 -3.04 16.41
N ALA A 4 -12.34 -2.38 17.57
CA ALA A 4 -11.71 -1.08 17.77
C ALA A 4 -10.26 -1.28 18.22
N PHE A 5 -9.37 -0.36 17.86
CA PHE A 5 -8.01 -0.34 18.41
C PHE A 5 -8.02 0.10 19.86
N ASP A 6 -7.20 -0.54 20.69
CA ASP A 6 -7.04 -0.24 22.11
C ASP A 6 -6.21 1.02 22.35
N SER A 7 -5.41 1.44 21.36
CA SER A 7 -4.60 2.67 21.45
C SER A 7 -4.25 3.29 20.09
N LEU A 8 -3.85 4.57 20.11
CA LEU A 8 -3.28 5.24 18.94
C LEU A 8 -1.99 4.59 18.44
N LEU A 9 -1.20 4.00 19.35
CA LEU A 9 0.01 3.29 18.99
C LEU A 9 -0.31 2.03 18.18
N GLU A 10 -1.24 1.22 18.67
CA GLU A 10 -1.70 0.02 17.97
C GLU A 10 -2.26 0.36 16.60
N ALA A 11 -3.17 1.35 16.52
CA ALA A 11 -3.74 1.80 15.26
C ALA A 11 -2.66 2.20 14.25
N ARG A 12 -1.63 2.96 14.70
CA ARG A 12 -0.51 3.37 13.85
C ARG A 12 0.28 2.17 13.35
N THR A 13 0.60 1.22 14.21
CA THR A 13 1.37 0.03 13.85
C THR A 13 0.63 -0.80 12.80
N VAL A 14 -0.64 -1.13 13.05
CA VAL A 14 -1.45 -1.95 12.14
C VAL A 14 -1.64 -1.26 10.79
N ILE A 15 -1.95 0.05 10.79
CA ILE A 15 -2.13 0.80 9.55
C ILE A 15 -0.83 0.87 8.76
N GLU A 16 0.32 1.08 9.42
CA GLU A 16 1.61 1.16 8.75
C GLU A 16 2.01 -0.18 8.13
N ASP A 17 1.86 -1.28 8.86
CA ASP A 17 2.12 -2.63 8.33
C ASP A 17 1.23 -2.92 7.11
N TRP A 18 -0.05 -2.58 7.20
CA TRP A 18 -0.97 -2.77 6.08
C TRP A 18 -0.61 -1.89 4.88
N ARG A 19 -0.24 -0.62 5.12
CA ARG A 19 0.20 0.31 4.08
C ARG A 19 1.41 -0.22 3.31
N GLN A 20 2.38 -0.81 4.00
CA GLN A 20 3.55 -1.43 3.38
C GLN A 20 3.15 -2.60 2.48
N ILE A 21 2.31 -3.51 2.98
CA ILE A 21 1.83 -4.67 2.19
C ILE A 21 1.03 -4.20 0.97
N TYR A 22 0.08 -3.28 1.17
CA TYR A 22 -0.78 -2.80 0.10
C TYR A 22 0.04 -2.15 -1.02
N ASN A 23 0.94 -1.22 -0.67
CA ASN A 23 1.71 -0.47 -1.65
C ASN A 23 2.74 -1.33 -2.40
N HIS A 24 3.32 -2.34 -1.75
CA HIS A 24 4.44 -3.09 -2.33
C HIS A 24 4.08 -4.48 -2.85
N LYS A 25 3.02 -5.11 -2.33
CA LYS A 25 2.72 -6.52 -2.63
C LYS A 25 1.39 -6.72 -3.33
N ARG A 26 0.41 -5.83 -3.17
CA ARG A 26 -0.96 -6.08 -3.64
C ARG A 26 -1.15 -5.60 -5.09
N PRO A 27 -1.40 -6.51 -6.07
CA PRO A 27 -1.64 -6.11 -7.45
C PRO A 27 -3.06 -5.55 -7.64
N HIS A 28 -3.19 -4.58 -8.54
CA HIS A 28 -4.48 -3.98 -8.89
C HIS A 28 -4.72 -4.02 -10.41
N SER A 29 -5.90 -4.46 -10.82
CA SER A 29 -6.26 -4.56 -12.25
C SER A 29 -6.18 -3.21 -12.98
N SER A 30 -6.62 -2.12 -12.34
CA SER A 30 -6.51 -0.75 -12.86
C SER A 30 -5.07 -0.26 -13.05
N LEU A 31 -4.10 -0.91 -12.38
CA LEU A 31 -2.66 -0.63 -12.51
C LEU A 31 -1.95 -1.64 -13.42
N GLY A 32 -2.71 -2.41 -14.22
CA GLY A 32 -2.18 -3.48 -15.06
C GLY A 32 -1.63 -4.65 -14.24
N TRP A 33 -2.33 -5.00 -13.16
CA TRP A 33 -1.96 -6.05 -12.20
C TRP A 33 -0.62 -5.82 -11.49
N LYS A 34 -0.25 -4.55 -11.28
CA LYS A 34 0.96 -4.16 -10.55
C LYS A 34 0.64 -3.60 -9.17
N PRO A 35 1.54 -3.76 -8.19
CA PRO A 35 1.47 -3.01 -6.94
C PRO A 35 1.63 -1.50 -7.17
N PRO A 36 1.02 -0.65 -6.31
CA PRO A 36 1.11 0.80 -6.43
C PRO A 36 2.53 1.34 -6.52
N ALA A 37 3.47 0.82 -5.71
CA ALA A 37 4.86 1.27 -5.71
C ALA A 37 5.56 1.03 -7.06
N ILE A 38 5.31 -0.12 -7.70
CA ILE A 38 5.88 -0.45 -9.02
C ILE A 38 5.27 0.45 -10.10
N TYR A 39 3.96 0.66 -10.04
CA TYR A 39 3.28 1.55 -10.97
C TYR A 39 3.82 2.99 -10.87
N ALA A 40 3.98 3.52 -9.65
CA ALA A 40 4.52 4.85 -9.41
C ALA A 40 5.97 4.98 -9.89
N ALA A 41 6.84 4.02 -9.56
CA ALA A 41 8.22 4.02 -10.01
C ALA A 41 8.31 4.06 -11.55
N ARG A 42 7.49 3.28 -12.26
CA ARG A 42 7.46 3.29 -13.73
C ARG A 42 6.98 4.63 -14.30
N ARG A 43 6.08 5.34 -13.61
CA ARG A 43 5.60 6.66 -14.04
C ARG A 43 6.66 7.75 -13.87
N LEU A 44 7.54 7.60 -12.88
CA LEU A 44 8.60 8.56 -12.56
C LEU A 44 9.88 8.35 -13.39
N MET A 45 10.02 7.20 -14.08
CA MET A 45 11.12 7.00 -15.01
C MET A 45 10.94 7.92 -16.24
N PRO A 46 11.95 8.75 -16.58
CA PRO A 46 11.90 9.54 -17.80
C PRO A 46 11.84 8.59 -19.00
N ARG A 47 10.91 8.84 -19.92
CA ARG A 47 10.96 8.20 -21.23
C ARG A 47 12.03 8.93 -22.03
N GLY A 48 13.04 8.19 -22.48
CA GLY A 48 14.00 8.70 -23.46
C GLY A 48 13.34 9.12 -24.76
#